data_AF-A0A7C1FMG0-F1
#
_entry.id   AF-A0A7C1FMG0-F1
#
_cell.length_a   1.000
_cell.length_b   1.000
_cell.length_c   1.000
_cell.angle_alpha   90.00
_cell.angle_beta   90.00
_cell.angle_gamma   90.00
#
_symmetry.space_group_name_H-M   'P 1'
#
loop_
_entity.id
_entity.type
_entity.pdbx_description
1 polymer ?
#
loop_
_entity_poly.entity_id
_entity_poly.type
_entity_poly.pdbx_seq_one_letter_code
_entity_poly.pdbx_strand_id
1 'polypeptide(L)'
;PSRMNVGQIFETHLGWAGAKLGFQAITPVFDGADEPAIRQCLEEAGLPSNGKVQLYDGRTGEPFEQLCTVGHIYMMKLHHLVDDKVHARSTGPYSLITQQPLGGKARFGGQRFVAAGNDQDTGAGRRGYRR
;
A
#
# COMPACT_ATOMS: atom_id res chain seq x y z
N PRO A 1 3.33 7.18 -15.41
CA PRO A 1 4.02 6.14 -14.60
C PRO A 1 4.89 6.78 -13.51
N SER A 2 4.45 6.74 -12.25
CA SER A 2 5.12 7.45 -11.13
C SER A 2 6.12 6.59 -10.34
N ARG A 3 5.98 5.26 -10.38
CA ARG A 3 6.89 4.32 -9.71
C ARG A 3 7.49 3.41 -10.77
N MET A 4 8.80 3.55 -11.02
CA MET A 4 9.55 2.81 -12.05
C MET A 4 9.86 1.37 -11.61
N ASN A 5 8.85 0.65 -11.11
CA ASN A 5 9.00 -0.69 -10.54
C ASN A 5 8.87 -1.79 -11.60
N VAL A 6 9.73 -1.77 -12.63
CA VAL A 6 9.68 -2.75 -13.72
C VAL A 6 9.94 -4.18 -13.23
N GLY A 7 10.77 -4.35 -12.20
CA GLY A 7 11.06 -5.66 -11.61
C GLY A 7 9.81 -6.38 -11.08
N GLN A 8 8.80 -5.66 -10.58
CA GLN A 8 7.55 -6.27 -10.13
C GLN A 8 6.76 -6.90 -11.29
N ILE A 9 6.85 -6.28 -12.48
CA ILE A 9 6.24 -6.82 -13.68
C ILE A 9 6.95 -8.11 -14.06
N PHE A 10 8.29 -8.11 -14.11
CA PHE A 10 9.07 -9.31 -14.42
C PHE A 10 8.87 -10.45 -13.41
N GLU A 11 8.81 -10.15 -12.12
CA GLU A 11 8.47 -11.10 -11.06
C GLU A 11 7.11 -11.77 -11.33
N THR A 12 6.11 -10.97 -11.70
CA THR A 12 4.74 -11.44 -11.96
C THR A 12 4.69 -12.46 -13.11
N HIS A 13 5.44 -12.19 -14.19
CA HIS A 13 5.48 -13.06 -15.37
C HIS A 13 6.27 -14.35 -15.09
N LEU A 14 7.46 -14.20 -14.50
CA LEU A 14 8.33 -15.33 -14.18
C LEU A 14 7.72 -16.23 -13.11
N GLY A 15 7.06 -15.67 -12.10
CA GLY A 15 6.33 -16.42 -11.08
C GLY A 15 5.14 -17.20 -11.64
N TRP A 16 4.50 -16.68 -12.69
CA TRP A 16 3.41 -17.38 -13.37
C TRP A 16 3.92 -18.54 -14.23
N ALA A 17 4.97 -18.31 -15.03
CA ALA A 17 5.64 -19.37 -15.80
C ALA A 17 6.20 -20.46 -14.88
N GLY A 18 6.89 -20.08 -13.80
CA GLY A 18 7.46 -21.00 -12.81
C GLY A 18 6.42 -21.87 -12.12
N ALA A 19 5.26 -21.29 -11.75
CA ALA A 19 4.17 -22.07 -11.17
C ALA A 19 3.56 -23.09 -12.15
N LYS A 20 3.52 -22.77 -13.45
CA LYS A 20 2.96 -23.67 -14.48
C LYS A 20 3.95 -24.78 -14.89
N LEU A 21 5.23 -24.45 -14.97
CA LEU A 21 6.30 -25.39 -15.33
C LEU A 21 6.85 -26.16 -14.11
N GLY A 22 6.51 -25.76 -12.90
CA GLY A 22 6.90 -26.45 -11.66
C GLY A 22 8.34 -26.17 -11.22
N PHE A 23 8.91 -25.01 -11.60
CA PHE A 23 10.26 -24.62 -11.16
C PHE A 23 10.23 -23.35 -10.31
N GLN A 24 11.25 -23.21 -9.47
CA GLN A 24 11.48 -22.00 -8.70
C GLN A 24 12.60 -21.18 -9.36
N ALA A 25 12.27 -19.98 -9.82
CA ALA A 25 13.27 -19.07 -10.36
C ALA A 25 14.14 -18.50 -9.22
N ILE A 26 15.46 -18.46 -9.45
CA ILE A 26 16.43 -17.82 -8.56
C ILE A 26 17.06 -16.67 -9.33
N THR A 27 16.74 -15.43 -8.98
CA THR A 27 17.27 -14.22 -9.63
C THR A 27 18.13 -13.43 -8.62
N PRO A 28 19.47 -13.50 -8.72
CA PRO A 28 20.36 -12.66 -7.92
C PRO A 28 20.10 -11.16 -8.15
N VAL A 29 20.48 -10.33 -7.18
CA VAL A 29 20.21 -8.87 -7.21
C VAL A 29 20.85 -8.17 -8.42
N PHE A 30 21.98 -8.69 -8.90
CA PHE A 30 22.76 -8.11 -10.00
C PHE A 30 22.69 -8.91 -11.30
N ASP A 31 21.98 -10.04 -11.29
CA ASP A 31 21.80 -10.92 -12.45
C ASP A 31 20.30 -11.22 -12.57
N GLY A 32 19.59 -10.22 -13.09
CA GLY A 32 18.13 -10.27 -13.23
C GLY A 32 17.71 -11.20 -14.36
N ALA A 33 16.48 -11.69 -14.31
CA ALA A 33 15.92 -12.41 -15.44
C ALA A 33 15.75 -11.47 -16.64
N ASP A 34 16.45 -11.77 -17.73
CA ASP A 34 16.33 -11.04 -18.99
C ASP A 34 14.91 -11.14 -19.55
N GLU A 35 14.40 -10.03 -20.08
CA GLU A 35 13.08 -9.99 -20.75
C GLU A 35 12.90 -11.08 -21.82
N PRO A 36 13.84 -11.32 -22.76
CA PRO A 36 13.70 -12.40 -23.73
C PRO A 36 13.62 -13.79 -23.08
N ALA A 37 14.38 -14.03 -22.00
CA ALA A 37 14.35 -15.31 -21.30
C ALA A 37 12.99 -15.54 -20.62
N ILE A 38 12.41 -14.50 -20.00
CA ILE A 38 11.07 -14.58 -19.40
C ILE A 38 10.01 -14.86 -20.47
N ARG A 39 10.09 -14.22 -21.64
CA ARG A 39 9.16 -14.46 -22.76
C ARG A 39 9.23 -15.92 -23.24
N GLN A 40 10.44 -16.45 -23.39
CA GLN A 40 10.64 -17.85 -23.75
C GLN A 40 10.03 -18.79 -22.69
N CYS A 41 10.26 -18.54 -21.41
CA CYS A 41 9.65 -19.32 -20.33
C CYS A 41 8.11 -19.28 -20.35
N LEU A 42 7.51 -18.14 -20.70
CA LEU A 42 6.05 -18.03 -20.86
C LEU A 42 5.55 -18.87 -22.04
N GLU A 43 6.24 -18.83 -23.17
CA GLU A 43 5.91 -19.61 -24.36
C GLU A 43 6.04 -21.12 -24.10
N GLU A 44 7.12 -21.55 -23.44
CA GLU A 44 7.33 -22.93 -22.99
C GLU A 44 6.23 -23.39 -22.04
N ALA A 45 5.76 -22.49 -21.17
CA ALA A 45 4.61 -22.74 -20.30
C ALA A 45 3.27 -22.74 -21.06
N GLY A 46 3.23 -22.42 -22.36
CA GLY A 46 1.98 -22.25 -23.11
C GLY A 46 1.13 -21.10 -22.59
N LEU A 47 1.77 -20.00 -22.20
CA LEU A 47 1.17 -18.74 -21.77
C LEU A 47 1.42 -17.65 -22.82
N PRO A 48 0.61 -16.57 -22.84
CA PRO A 48 0.84 -15.48 -23.77
C PRO A 48 2.18 -14.79 -23.49
N SER A 49 2.98 -14.56 -24.54
CA SER A 49 4.32 -13.97 -24.45
C SER A 49 4.34 -12.54 -23.90
N ASN A 50 3.21 -11.83 -23.98
CA ASN A 50 3.02 -10.51 -23.38
C ASN A 50 2.50 -10.54 -21.93
N GLY A 51 2.22 -11.72 -21.37
CA GLY A 51 1.65 -11.94 -20.04
C GLY A 51 0.29 -11.30 -19.79
N LYS A 52 -0.46 -10.97 -20.85
CA LYS A 52 -1.80 -10.40 -20.75
C LYS A 52 -2.86 -11.43 -21.14
N VAL A 53 -3.95 -11.46 -20.40
CA VAL A 53 -5.08 -12.38 -20.60
C VAL A 53 -6.38 -11.59 -20.65
N GLN A 54 -7.34 -12.10 -21.43
CA GLN A 54 -8.71 -11.61 -21.39
C GLN A 54 -9.35 -11.99 -20.05
N LEU A 55 -9.69 -10.98 -19.25
CA LEU A 55 -10.49 -11.17 -18.04
C LEU A 55 -11.98 -10.99 -18.37
N TYR A 56 -12.82 -11.57 -17.52
CA TYR A 56 -14.27 -11.46 -17.56
C TYR A 56 -14.77 -10.93 -16.22
N ASP A 57 -15.79 -10.07 -16.24
CA ASP A 57 -16.40 -9.54 -15.03
C ASP A 57 -17.19 -10.66 -14.31
N GLY A 58 -16.84 -10.92 -13.04
CA GLY A 58 -17.50 -11.94 -12.23
C GLY A 58 -18.95 -11.64 -11.84
N ARG A 59 -19.45 -10.40 -12.07
CA ARG A 59 -20.85 -10.03 -11.83
C ARG A 59 -21.73 -10.16 -13.07
N THR A 60 -21.23 -9.75 -14.22
CA THR A 60 -22.01 -9.65 -15.47
C THR A 60 -21.66 -10.73 -16.49
N GLY A 61 -20.45 -11.28 -16.45
CA GLY A 61 -19.96 -12.28 -17.42
C GLY A 61 -19.39 -11.68 -18.71
N GLU A 62 -19.44 -10.36 -18.88
CA GLU A 62 -18.90 -9.66 -20.05
C GLU A 62 -17.35 -9.60 -20.01
N PRO A 63 -16.67 -9.67 -21.16
CA PRO A 63 -15.22 -9.48 -21.24
C PRO A 63 -14.84 -8.02 -20.96
N PHE A 64 -13.71 -7.81 -20.26
CA PHE A 64 -13.12 -6.46 -20.13
C PHE A 64 -12.64 -5.93 -21.49
N GLU A 65 -12.76 -4.61 -21.73
CA GLU A 65 -12.35 -3.97 -22.98
C GLU A 65 -10.84 -4.10 -23.28
N GLN A 66 -10.01 -4.21 -22.25
CA GLN A 66 -8.57 -4.27 -22.36
C GLN A 66 -8.02 -5.56 -21.77
N LEU A 67 -6.99 -6.10 -22.41
CA LEU A 67 -6.24 -7.25 -21.87
C LEU A 67 -5.51 -6.84 -20.59
N CYS A 68 -5.69 -7.63 -19.53
CA CYS A 68 -5.08 -7.37 -18.24
C CYS A 68 -3.84 -8.23 -18.04
N THR A 69 -2.79 -7.67 -17.44
CA THR A 69 -1.63 -8.47 -17.01
C THR A 69 -2.01 -9.33 -15.83
N VAL A 70 -1.79 -10.63 -15.95
CA VAL A 70 -2.07 -11.63 -14.92
C VAL A 70 -0.78 -12.36 -14.59
N GLY A 71 -0.62 -12.78 -13.34
CA GLY A 71 0.47 -13.64 -12.94
C GLY A 71 0.55 -13.81 -11.43
N HIS A 72 1.72 -14.23 -10.94
CA HIS A 72 1.93 -14.51 -9.53
C HIS A 72 2.98 -13.56 -8.96
N ILE A 73 2.59 -12.82 -7.92
CA ILE A 73 3.48 -11.90 -7.19
C ILE A 73 3.64 -12.37 -5.75
N TYR A 74 4.84 -12.21 -5.19
CA TYR A 74 5.05 -12.45 -3.77
C TYR A 74 4.55 -11.26 -2.95
N MET A 75 3.55 -11.50 -2.10
CA MET A 75 2.99 -10.47 -1.23
C MET A 75 3.38 -10.73 0.23
N MET A 76 3.96 -9.71 0.87
CA MET A 76 4.25 -9.74 2.31
C MET A 76 3.14 -9.03 3.09
N LYS A 77 2.61 -9.71 4.12
CA LYS A 77 1.71 -9.10 5.09
C LYS A 77 2.53 -8.30 6.10
N LEU A 78 2.33 -6.99 6.12
CA LEU A 78 2.96 -6.11 7.10
C LEU A 78 2.25 -6.18 8.46
N HIS A 79 2.99 -5.97 9.54
CA HIS A 79 2.49 -6.07 10.92
C HIS A 79 1.49 -4.98 11.33
N HIS A 80 1.39 -3.89 10.57
CA HIS A 80 0.60 -2.73 10.97
C HIS A 80 -0.88 -2.90 10.59
N LEU A 81 -1.66 -3.52 11.47
CA LEU A 81 -3.10 -3.69 11.27
C LEU A 81 -3.89 -2.43 11.68
N VAL A 82 -5.06 -2.26 11.07
CA VAL A 82 -5.99 -1.17 11.40
C VAL A 82 -6.54 -1.35 12.82
N ASP A 83 -6.86 -2.58 13.22
CA ASP A 83 -7.39 -2.90 14.56
C ASP A 83 -6.47 -2.39 15.69
N ASP A 84 -5.15 -2.50 15.49
CA ASP A 84 -4.14 -2.00 16.44
C ASP A 84 -4.03 -0.46 16.43
N LYS A 85 -4.59 0.22 15.43
CA LYS A 85 -4.52 1.67 15.27
C LYS A 85 -5.82 2.41 15.57
N VAL A 86 -6.98 1.76 15.42
CA VAL A 86 -8.27 2.40 15.74
C VAL A 86 -8.28 2.78 17.22
N HIS A 87 -8.55 4.05 17.48
CA HIS A 87 -8.60 4.61 18.82
C HIS A 87 -9.57 5.78 18.84
N ALA A 88 -10.54 5.75 19.75
CA ALA A 88 -11.48 6.84 19.99
C ALA A 88 -11.55 7.11 21.49
N ARG A 89 -11.70 8.38 21.87
CA ARG A 89 -11.83 8.81 23.27
C ARG A 89 -12.97 9.81 23.38
N SER A 90 -13.90 9.55 24.32
CA SER A 90 -14.93 10.50 24.74
C SER A 90 -14.56 11.19 26.05
N THR A 91 -14.31 10.44 27.12
CA THR A 91 -13.79 10.92 28.42
C THR A 91 -12.64 10.02 28.89
N GLY A 92 -11.78 10.48 29.80
CA GLY A 92 -10.63 9.68 30.24
C GLY A 92 -9.69 10.43 31.18
N PRO A 93 -8.59 9.80 31.62
CA PRO A 93 -7.67 10.36 32.62
C PRO A 93 -6.95 11.63 32.12
N TYR A 94 -6.67 12.52 33.08
CA TYR A 94 -5.99 13.79 32.89
C TYR A 94 -4.66 13.80 33.66
N SER A 95 -3.71 14.57 33.16
CA SER A 95 -2.45 14.85 33.85
C SER A 95 -2.71 15.66 35.13
N LEU A 96 -2.15 15.25 36.27
CA LEU A 96 -2.30 15.95 37.55
C LEU A 96 -1.72 17.38 37.53
N ILE A 97 -0.68 17.61 36.72
CA ILE A 97 0.05 18.88 36.68
C ILE A 97 -0.65 19.86 35.72
N THR A 98 -0.90 19.42 34.49
CA THR A 98 -1.39 20.30 33.41
C THR A 98 -2.89 20.22 33.17
N GLN A 99 -3.58 19.27 33.81
CA GLN A 99 -4.99 18.96 33.57
C GLN A 99 -5.31 18.74 32.09
N GLN A 100 -4.31 18.30 31.31
CA GLN A 100 -4.47 17.94 29.91
C GLN A 100 -4.76 16.43 29.77
N PRO A 101 -5.54 16.03 28.74
CA PRO A 101 -5.71 14.62 28.40
C PRO A 101 -4.36 13.91 28.26
N LEU A 102 -4.21 12.73 28.87
CA LEU A 102 -2.98 11.94 28.71
C LEU A 102 -2.71 11.60 27.23
N GLY A 103 -1.44 11.34 26.88
CA GLY A 103 -1.05 10.94 25.52
C GLY A 103 -1.01 9.42 25.34
N GLY A 104 -1.27 8.97 24.11
CA GLY A 104 -1.08 7.59 23.66
C GLY A 104 -2.31 6.69 23.80
N LYS A 105 -2.52 5.83 22.80
CA LYS A 105 -3.64 4.87 22.73
C LYS A 105 -3.73 3.98 23.98
N ALA A 106 -2.60 3.43 24.43
CA ALA A 106 -2.52 2.52 25.58
C ALA A 106 -2.99 3.14 26.91
N ARG A 107 -3.07 4.47 27.00
CA ARG A 107 -3.49 5.20 28.21
C ARG A 107 -4.86 5.87 28.05
N PHE A 108 -5.65 5.41 27.07
CA PHE A 108 -6.87 6.09 26.61
C PHE A 108 -6.63 7.58 26.37
N GLY A 109 -5.49 7.89 25.74
CA GLY A 109 -5.04 9.25 25.54
C GLY A 109 -5.88 10.03 24.54
N GLY A 110 -5.89 11.36 24.67
CA GLY A 110 -6.57 12.25 23.72
C GLY A 110 -5.74 12.47 22.46
N GLN A 111 -6.39 12.83 21.36
CA GLN A 111 -5.69 13.28 20.16
C GLN A 111 -5.11 14.67 20.42
N ARG A 112 -3.87 14.90 19.98
CA ARG A 112 -3.28 16.23 20.05
C ARG A 112 -3.91 17.13 19.00
N PHE A 113 -4.53 18.20 19.44
CA PHE A 113 -4.89 19.32 18.59
C PHE A 113 -3.84 20.43 18.82
N VAL A 114 -3.03 20.71 17.81
CA VAL A 114 -1.98 21.75 17.86
C VAL A 114 -2.28 22.77 16.77
N ALA A 115 -1.94 24.04 16.99
CA ALA A 115 -2.28 25.21 16.18
C ALA A 115 -1.62 25.25 14.78
N ALA A 116 -1.55 24.14 14.05
CA ALA A 116 -1.34 24.13 12.59
C ALA A 116 -2.67 24.19 11.83
N GLY A 117 -3.81 24.13 12.53
CA GLY A 117 -5.17 24.20 11.96
C GLY A 117 -5.99 25.41 12.43
N ASN A 118 -5.39 26.37 13.13
CA ASN A 118 -6.11 27.54 13.68
C ASN A 118 -5.90 28.85 12.89
N ASP A 119 -5.29 28.80 11.69
CA ASP A 119 -4.99 29.99 10.91
C ASP A 119 -6.15 30.52 10.05
N GLN A 120 -7.40 30.11 10.31
CA GLN A 120 -8.53 30.58 9.51
C GLN A 120 -9.68 31.26 10.25
N ASP A 121 -9.68 31.39 11.59
CA ASP A 121 -10.90 31.91 12.26
C ASP A 121 -10.72 32.72 13.55
N THR A 122 -9.73 33.61 13.60
CA THR A 122 -9.78 34.73 14.57
C THR A 122 -9.36 36.05 13.94
N GLY A 123 -10.28 36.63 13.18
CA GLY A 123 -10.41 38.08 13.13
C GLY A 123 -10.86 38.62 14.49
N ALA A 124 -10.35 39.80 14.84
CA ALA A 124 -10.71 40.66 15.98
C ALA A 124 -10.09 40.31 17.36
N GLY A 125 -9.32 41.27 17.91
CA GLY A 125 -9.12 41.33 19.37
C GLY A 125 -7.81 41.90 19.91
N ARG A 126 -7.57 43.20 19.70
CA ARG A 126 -6.86 44.13 20.63
C ARG A 126 -5.43 43.77 21.09
N ARG A 127 -4.45 44.45 20.47
CA ARG A 127 -3.17 44.83 21.10
C ARG A 127 -3.43 45.72 22.32
N GLY A 128 -3.21 45.19 23.52
CA GLY A 128 -3.09 45.97 24.76
C GLY A 128 -1.62 46.06 25.17
N TYR A 129 -0.98 47.19 24.87
CA TYR A 129 0.31 47.57 25.47
C TYR A 129 0.08 47.82 26.98
N ARG A 130 0.78 47.11 27.86
CA ARG A 130 0.96 47.53 29.25
C ARG A 130 2.16 48.47 29.32
N ARG A 131 1.98 49.59 30.03
CA ARG A 131 3.06 50.37 30.62
C ARG A 131 3.74 49.58 31.72
#